data_AF-A0A4Y2WWG4-F1
#
_entry.id   AF-A0A4Y2WWG4-F1
#
_cell.length_a   1.000
_cell.length_b   1.000
_cell.length_c   1.000
_cell.angle_alpha   90.00
_cell.angle_beta   90.00
_cell.angle_gamma   90.00
#
_symmetry.space_group_name_H-M   'P 1'
#
loop_
_entity.id
_entity.type
_entity.pdbx_description
1 polymer ?
#
loop_
_entity_poly.entity_id
_entity_poly.type
_entity_poly.pdbx_seq_one_letter_code
_entity_poly.pdbx_strand_id
1 'polypeptide(L)'
;MDESTDVAGLAILMVIVRYPYLVSFHEDLLLCRPLPSTTTGTEIFKLLDEFFAENSILWDNCVDMCTDGAKAMTGKMSDAIVKIKGKAKGCRNSHCILHRHALAMKKMPPFIKEVRDETVKIINFIKSRPKNNRFFKILCDDMGSLHTSLLLHTEIRWLSRGKSLISLFELRNEVGIFLRDNDFALGEKL
;
A
#
# COMPACT_ATOMS: atom_id res chain seq x y z
N MET A 1 12.82 0.98 0.46
CA MET A 1 13.32 -0.13 -0.36
C MET A 1 12.36 -1.29 -0.23
N ASP A 2 12.02 -1.89 -1.35
CA ASP A 2 11.02 -2.95 -1.43
C ASP A 2 11.51 -4.03 -2.41
N GLU A 3 11.35 -5.28 -2.02
CA GLU A 3 11.56 -6.43 -2.91
C GLU A 3 10.19 -6.99 -3.25
N SER A 4 9.92 -7.18 -4.53
CA SER A 4 8.64 -7.67 -5.02
C SER A 4 8.85 -8.66 -6.15
N THR A 5 7.93 -9.62 -6.27
CA THR A 5 7.92 -10.57 -7.37
C THR A 5 6.90 -10.12 -8.40
N ASP A 6 7.31 -9.97 -9.66
CA ASP A 6 6.41 -9.61 -10.75
C ASP A 6 5.52 -10.78 -11.20
N VAL A 7 4.65 -10.52 -12.18
CA VAL A 7 3.71 -11.52 -12.72
C VAL A 7 4.39 -12.68 -13.44
N ALA A 8 5.65 -12.52 -13.85
CA ALA A 8 6.46 -13.56 -14.48
C ALA A 8 7.29 -14.36 -13.46
N GLY A 9 7.19 -14.04 -12.16
CA GLY A 9 7.97 -14.68 -11.10
C GLY A 9 9.37 -14.10 -10.92
N LEU A 10 9.68 -12.96 -11.56
CA LEU A 10 10.97 -12.30 -11.42
C LEU A 10 10.98 -11.47 -10.14
N ALA A 11 11.95 -11.74 -9.27
CA ALA A 11 12.19 -10.90 -8.09
C ALA A 11 12.87 -9.60 -8.53
N ILE A 12 12.32 -8.48 -8.07
CA ILE A 12 12.77 -7.13 -8.42
C ILE A 12 13.01 -6.36 -7.13
N LEU A 13 14.20 -5.75 -7.03
CA LEU A 13 14.50 -4.78 -5.99
C LEU A 13 14.19 -3.38 -6.51
N MET A 14 13.33 -2.67 -5.79
CA MET A 14 13.00 -1.28 -6.04
C MET A 14 13.46 -0.40 -4.88
N VAL A 15 14.21 0.66 -5.21
CA VAL A 15 14.75 1.61 -4.23
C VAL A 15 14.34 3.00 -4.64
N ILE A 16 13.58 3.66 -3.77
CA ILE A 16 13.30 5.09 -3.85
C ILE A 16 14.23 5.77 -2.87
N VAL A 17 14.91 6.82 -3.33
CA VAL A 17 15.77 7.67 -2.49
C VAL A 17 15.04 8.96 -2.18
N ARG A 18 15.23 9.46 -0.96
CA ARG A 18 14.79 10.78 -0.55
C ARG A 18 16.00 11.58 -0.09
N TYR A 19 16.21 12.77 -0.65
CA TYR A 19 17.39 13.58 -0.38
C TYR A 19 17.06 15.07 -0.35
N PRO A 20 17.80 15.88 0.43
CA PRO A 20 17.67 17.33 0.38
C PRO A 20 18.23 17.86 -0.94
N TYR A 21 17.47 18.71 -1.62
CA TYR A 21 17.89 19.41 -2.81
C TYR A 21 17.42 20.86 -2.73
N LEU A 22 18.37 21.79 -2.72
CA LEU A 22 18.13 23.22 -2.49
C LEU A 22 17.36 23.46 -1.18
N VAL A 23 16.08 23.83 -1.29
CA VAL A 23 15.20 24.21 -0.17
C VAL A 23 14.16 23.15 0.18
N SER A 24 14.14 22.01 -0.53
CA SER A 24 13.11 20.98 -0.38
C SER A 24 13.71 19.57 -0.34
N PHE A 25 12.90 18.61 0.11
CA PHE A 25 13.21 17.19 -0.06
C PHE A 25 12.65 16.70 -1.39
N HIS A 26 13.47 15.97 -2.14
CA HIS A 26 13.08 15.32 -3.38
C HIS A 26 13.03 13.82 -3.17
N GLU A 27 12.17 13.14 -3.93
CA GLU A 27 12.05 11.69 -3.97
C GLU A 27 12.20 11.24 -5.42
N ASP A 28 13.12 10.31 -5.66
CA ASP A 28 13.38 9.76 -6.99
C ASP A 28 13.55 8.23 -6.93
N LEU A 29 13.28 7.58 -8.07
CA LEU A 29 13.60 6.16 -8.25
C LEU A 29 15.12 6.03 -8.40
N LEU A 30 15.78 5.51 -7.37
CA LEU A 30 17.22 5.26 -7.39
C LEU A 30 17.54 4.07 -8.29
N LEU A 31 16.85 2.95 -8.07
CA LEU A 31 16.97 1.79 -8.94
C LEU A 31 15.70 0.92 -8.93
N CYS A 32 15.53 0.21 -10.03
CA CYS A 32 14.58 -0.89 -10.20
C CYS A 32 15.29 -1.96 -11.01
N ARG A 33 15.86 -2.97 -10.34
CA ARG A 33 16.67 -4.01 -10.98
C ARG A 33 16.22 -5.40 -10.53
N PRO A 34 16.27 -6.41 -11.41
CA PRO A 34 15.97 -7.78 -11.03
C PRO A 34 17.05 -8.35 -10.10
N LEU A 35 16.65 -9.29 -9.24
CA LEU A 35 17.53 -10.13 -8.44
C LEU A 35 17.69 -11.49 -9.17
N PRO A 36 18.81 -11.72 -9.89
CA PRO A 36 18.93 -12.84 -10.83
C PRO A 36 19.07 -14.21 -10.17
N SER A 37 19.48 -14.27 -8.90
CA SER A 37 19.81 -15.52 -8.20
C SER A 37 18.80 -15.82 -7.09
N THR A 38 18.90 -15.13 -5.96
CA THR A 38 18.09 -15.33 -4.75
C THR A 38 17.69 -13.99 -4.16
N THR A 39 16.64 -13.98 -3.34
CA THR A 39 16.16 -12.80 -2.61
C THR A 39 16.79 -12.66 -1.23
N THR A 40 18.02 -13.16 -1.04
CA THR A 40 18.70 -13.07 0.26
C THR A 40 19.20 -11.65 0.54
N GLY A 41 19.34 -11.30 1.81
CA GLY A 41 19.88 -9.99 2.20
C GLY A 41 21.29 -9.72 1.66
N THR A 42 22.09 -10.77 1.43
CA THR A 42 23.40 -10.67 0.78
C THR A 42 23.29 -10.25 -0.68
N GLU A 43 22.42 -10.86 -1.47
CA GLU A 43 22.24 -10.50 -2.89
C GLU A 43 21.64 -9.10 -3.04
N ILE A 44 20.67 -8.74 -2.19
CA ILE A 44 20.11 -7.38 -2.13
C ILE A 44 21.22 -6.36 -1.84
N PHE A 45 22.05 -6.61 -0.83
CA PHE A 45 23.17 -5.72 -0.51
C PHE A 45 24.19 -5.65 -1.64
N LYS A 46 24.55 -6.78 -2.25
CA LYS A 46 25.51 -6.83 -3.35
C LYS A 46 25.05 -5.96 -4.53
N LEU A 47 23.80 -6.10 -4.95
CA LEU A 47 23.22 -5.28 -6.02
C LEU A 47 23.27 -3.80 -5.68
N LEU A 48 22.96 -3.42 -4.42
CA LEU A 48 23.07 -2.03 -3.97
C LEU A 48 24.51 -1.53 -3.95
N ASP A 49 25.46 -2.31 -3.44
CA ASP A 49 26.87 -1.92 -3.34
C ASP A 49 27.50 -1.73 -4.73
N GLU A 50 27.17 -2.63 -5.68
CA GLU A 50 27.54 -2.50 -7.08
C GLU A 50 26.93 -1.24 -7.70
N PHE A 51 25.63 -1.00 -7.50
CA PHE A 51 24.96 0.20 -8.00
C PHE A 51 25.57 1.50 -7.44
N PHE A 52 25.86 1.53 -6.13
CA PHE A 52 26.47 2.69 -5.48
C PHE A 52 27.88 2.94 -6.03
N ALA A 53 28.67 1.89 -6.23
CA ALA A 53 30.00 1.99 -6.84
C ALA A 53 29.93 2.49 -8.30
N GLU A 54 29.06 1.89 -9.12
CA GLU A 54 28.82 2.28 -10.53
C GLU A 54 28.48 3.77 -10.67
N ASN A 55 27.66 4.29 -9.75
CA ASN A 55 27.15 5.66 -9.80
C ASN A 55 27.93 6.63 -8.90
N SER A 56 29.07 6.22 -8.34
CA SER A 56 29.89 7.04 -7.43
C SER A 56 29.10 7.62 -6.25
N ILE A 57 28.13 6.85 -5.72
CA ILE A 57 27.32 7.23 -4.56
C ILE A 57 28.04 6.73 -3.30
N LEU A 58 28.40 7.68 -2.42
CA LEU A 58 29.03 7.35 -1.14
C LEU A 58 28.00 6.81 -0.15
N TRP A 59 28.31 5.68 0.48
CA TRP A 59 27.49 5.10 1.55
C TRP A 59 27.32 6.02 2.75
N ASP A 60 28.29 6.91 3.01
CA ASP A 60 28.20 7.91 4.09
C ASP A 60 27.01 8.87 3.93
N ASN A 61 26.47 9.02 2.71
CA ASN A 61 25.26 9.80 2.46
C ASN A 61 23.97 9.06 2.86
N CYS A 62 24.03 7.75 3.12
CA CYS A 62 22.88 6.95 3.53
C CYS A 62 22.64 7.10 5.04
N VAL A 63 21.70 7.99 5.41
CA VAL A 63 21.41 8.33 6.81
C VAL A 63 20.26 7.54 7.43
N ASP A 64 19.29 7.10 6.62
CA ASP A 64 18.18 6.25 7.05
C ASP A 64 17.76 5.33 5.91
N MET A 65 17.21 4.19 6.29
CA MET A 65 16.65 3.22 5.36
C MET A 65 15.34 2.62 5.87
N CYS A 66 14.34 2.63 4.99
CA CYS A 66 12.99 2.14 5.28
C CYS A 66 12.69 0.87 4.48
N THR A 67 12.27 -0.21 5.15
CA THR A 67 12.00 -1.53 4.55
C THR A 67 10.72 -2.14 5.11
N ASP A 68 10.13 -3.11 4.42
CA ASP A 68 8.89 -3.78 4.83
C ASP A 68 9.04 -4.76 6.01
N GLY A 69 10.26 -4.97 6.50
CA GLY A 69 10.54 -5.92 7.58
C GLY A 69 10.65 -7.37 7.15
N ALA A 70 10.76 -7.67 5.85
CA ALA A 70 10.99 -9.02 5.36
C ALA A 70 12.26 -9.63 5.97
N LYS A 71 12.29 -10.97 6.11
CA LYS A 71 13.44 -11.68 6.71
C LYS A 71 14.77 -11.42 5.99
N ALA A 72 14.73 -11.22 4.67
CA ALA A 72 15.90 -10.83 3.88
C ALA A 72 16.45 -9.45 4.27
N MET A 73 15.58 -8.58 4.77
CA MET A 73 15.90 -7.20 5.16
C MET A 73 16.29 -7.06 6.63
N THR A 74 15.71 -7.84 7.55
CA THR A 74 15.88 -7.67 9.01
C THR A 74 16.31 -8.94 9.76
N GLY A 75 16.74 -9.99 9.07
CA GLY A 75 17.17 -11.26 9.65
C GLY A 75 18.54 -11.22 10.37
N LYS A 76 18.61 -11.82 11.57
CA LYS A 76 19.76 -11.74 12.51
C LYS A 76 21.16 -12.08 11.97
N MET A 77 21.32 -12.86 10.89
CA MET A 77 22.63 -13.41 10.49
C MET A 77 23.12 -13.01 9.09
N SER A 78 22.26 -12.46 8.22
CA SER A 78 22.58 -12.28 6.81
C SER A 78 21.72 -11.23 6.12
N ASP A 79 21.22 -10.26 6.87
CA ASP A 79 20.30 -9.26 6.33
C ASP A 79 21.01 -8.12 5.59
N ALA A 80 20.28 -7.53 4.65
CA ALA A 80 20.77 -6.40 3.87
C ALA A 80 21.06 -5.19 4.78
N ILE A 81 20.26 -4.98 5.83
CA ILE A 81 20.41 -3.84 6.73
C ILE A 81 21.72 -3.89 7.51
N VAL A 82 22.12 -5.03 8.09
CA VAL A 82 23.38 -5.13 8.82
C VAL A 82 24.56 -4.84 7.90
N LYS A 83 24.53 -5.35 6.66
CA LYS A 83 25.57 -5.09 5.66
C LYS A 83 25.64 -3.61 5.28
N ILE A 84 24.48 -2.97 5.06
CA ILE A 84 24.39 -1.53 4.77
C ILE A 84 24.94 -0.71 5.93
N LYS A 85 24.55 -1.01 7.17
CA LYS A 85 25.09 -0.34 8.37
C LYS A 85 26.60 -0.55 8.56
N GLY A 86 27.15 -1.64 8.01
CA GLY A 86 28.59 -1.87 7.95
C GLY A 86 29.33 -0.88 7.04
N LYS A 87 28.71 -0.46 5.94
CA LYS A 87 29.25 0.55 5.01
C LYS A 87 28.90 1.99 5.44
N ALA A 88 27.65 2.22 5.86
CA ALA A 88 27.11 3.51 6.29
C ALA A 88 27.00 3.57 7.81
N LYS A 89 28.12 3.86 8.49
CA LYS A 89 28.17 3.89 9.96
C LYS A 89 27.24 4.98 10.51
N GLY A 90 26.29 4.58 11.35
CA GLY A 90 25.29 5.49 11.93
C GLY A 90 23.99 5.60 11.14
N CYS A 91 23.87 4.91 10.01
CA CYS A 91 22.61 4.79 9.27
C CYS A 91 21.52 4.16 10.15
N ARG A 92 20.38 4.84 10.24
CA ARG A 92 19.20 4.36 10.96
C ARG A 92 18.38 3.44 10.07
N ASN A 93 17.55 2.62 10.69
CA ASN A 93 16.58 1.82 9.94
C ASN A 93 15.19 1.97 10.55
N SER A 94 14.21 2.09 9.68
CA SER A 94 12.81 2.19 10.04
C SER A 94 11.99 1.11 9.33
N HIS A 95 10.96 0.63 10.00
CA HIS A 95 10.01 -0.29 9.40
C HIS A 95 8.95 0.52 8.64
N CYS A 96 8.65 0.11 7.41
CA CYS A 96 7.67 0.75 6.55
C CYS A 96 6.34 0.90 7.29
N ILE A 97 5.89 2.14 7.43
CA ILE A 97 4.67 2.49 8.14
C ILE A 97 3.46 1.85 7.45
N LEU A 98 3.46 1.77 6.12
CA LEU A 98 2.39 1.15 5.34
C LEU A 98 2.29 -0.35 5.66
N HIS A 99 3.44 -1.03 5.74
CA HIS A 99 3.47 -2.44 6.12
C HIS A 99 3.03 -2.64 7.58
N ARG A 100 3.48 -1.79 8.51
CA ARG A 100 3.03 -1.86 9.93
C ARG A 100 1.52 -1.69 10.05
N HIS A 101 0.93 -0.74 9.33
CA HIS A 101 -0.52 -0.59 9.28
C HIS A 101 -1.19 -1.82 8.68
N ALA A 102 -0.69 -2.36 7.58
CA ALA A 102 -1.22 -3.59 6.99
C ALA A 102 -1.19 -4.78 7.96
N LEU A 103 -0.11 -4.95 8.72
CA LEU A 103 0.00 -5.97 9.77
C LEU A 103 -0.98 -5.73 10.93
N ALA A 104 -1.14 -4.49 11.37
CA ALA A 104 -2.11 -4.14 12.42
C ALA A 104 -3.54 -4.49 11.98
N MET A 105 -3.88 -4.21 10.72
CA MET A 105 -5.19 -4.54 10.14
C MET A 105 -5.47 -6.04 10.06
N LYS A 106 -4.43 -6.90 9.96
CA LYS A 106 -4.60 -8.36 10.02
C LYS A 106 -5.02 -8.83 11.42
N LYS A 107 -4.69 -8.07 12.47
CA LYS A 107 -5.04 -8.36 13.88
C LYS A 107 -6.27 -7.59 14.38
N MET A 108 -7.09 -7.11 13.45
CA MET A 108 -8.29 -6.34 13.75
C MET A 108 -9.33 -7.18 14.52
N PRO A 109 -10.04 -6.60 15.51
CA PRO A 109 -11.12 -7.29 16.21
C PRO A 109 -12.18 -7.84 15.24
N PRO A 110 -12.81 -8.99 15.55
CA PRO A 110 -13.79 -9.63 14.67
C PRO A 110 -14.90 -8.69 14.19
N PHE A 111 -15.46 -7.87 15.08
CA PHE A 111 -16.55 -6.95 14.73
C PHE A 111 -16.14 -5.89 13.69
N ILE A 112 -14.93 -5.31 13.80
CA ILE A 112 -14.46 -4.32 12.81
C ILE A 112 -14.15 -5.02 11.48
N LYS A 113 -13.64 -6.24 11.54
CA LYS A 113 -13.41 -7.05 10.34
C LYS A 113 -14.73 -7.32 9.60
N GLU A 114 -15.78 -7.66 10.31
CA GLU A 114 -17.13 -7.88 9.75
C GLU A 114 -17.66 -6.62 9.07
N VAL A 115 -17.68 -5.48 9.77
CA VAL A 115 -18.11 -4.18 9.20
C VAL A 115 -17.33 -3.83 7.94
N ARG A 116 -16.01 -4.06 7.96
CA ARG A 116 -15.15 -3.84 6.80
C ARG A 116 -15.53 -4.77 5.63
N ASP A 117 -15.71 -6.06 5.90
CA ASP A 117 -16.01 -7.04 4.86
C ASP A 117 -17.40 -6.80 4.25
N GLU A 118 -18.39 -6.39 5.05
CA GLU A 118 -19.71 -5.94 4.56
C GLU A 118 -19.61 -4.66 3.72
N THR A 119 -18.84 -3.66 4.19
CA THR A 119 -18.57 -2.43 3.43
C THR A 119 -18.00 -2.73 2.05
N VAL A 120 -17.02 -3.63 1.97
CA VAL A 120 -16.41 -4.03 0.70
C VAL A 120 -17.43 -4.71 -0.22
N LYS A 121 -18.29 -5.59 0.32
CA LYS A 121 -19.35 -6.25 -0.45
C LYS A 121 -20.33 -5.23 -1.06
N ILE A 122 -20.79 -4.26 -0.27
CA ILE A 122 -21.73 -3.23 -0.72
C ILE A 122 -21.10 -2.36 -1.82
N ILE A 123 -19.88 -1.86 -1.58
CA ILE A 123 -19.17 -1.03 -2.57
C ILE A 123 -18.95 -1.82 -3.86
N ASN A 124 -18.51 -3.08 -3.77
CA ASN A 124 -18.29 -3.91 -4.95
C ASN A 124 -19.59 -4.19 -5.70
N PHE A 125 -20.71 -4.41 -5.01
CA PHE A 125 -22.01 -4.62 -5.65
C PHE A 125 -22.43 -3.40 -6.50
N ILE A 126 -22.23 -2.19 -5.97
CA ILE A 126 -22.57 -0.94 -6.66
C ILE A 126 -21.57 -0.64 -7.79
N LYS A 127 -20.27 -0.80 -7.52
CA LYS A 127 -19.20 -0.34 -8.42
C LYS A 127 -18.80 -1.35 -9.50
N SER A 128 -18.93 -2.65 -9.26
CA SER A 128 -18.49 -3.69 -10.20
C SER A 128 -19.30 -3.72 -11.49
N ARG A 129 -20.56 -3.27 -11.44
CA ARG A 129 -21.47 -3.24 -12.60
C ARG A 129 -21.62 -1.80 -13.10
N PRO A 130 -21.26 -1.50 -14.37
CA PRO A 130 -21.44 -0.16 -14.94
C PRO A 130 -22.88 0.35 -14.91
N LYS A 131 -23.86 -0.56 -14.99
CA LYS A 131 -25.28 -0.24 -14.83
C LYS A 131 -25.56 0.29 -13.42
N ASN A 132 -25.19 -0.47 -12.38
CA ASN A 132 -25.41 -0.11 -10.99
C ASN A 132 -24.74 1.22 -10.63
N ASN A 133 -23.49 1.41 -11.03
CA ASN A 133 -22.76 2.65 -10.78
C ASN A 133 -23.43 3.88 -11.43
N ARG A 134 -24.04 3.74 -12.61
CA ARG A 134 -24.80 4.84 -13.25
C ARG A 134 -26.11 5.13 -12.53
N PHE A 135 -26.89 4.10 -12.17
CA PHE A 135 -28.14 4.30 -11.42
C PHE A 135 -27.89 4.87 -10.03
N PHE A 136 -26.88 4.39 -9.33
CA PHE A 136 -26.49 4.92 -8.03
C PHE A 136 -26.09 6.39 -8.12
N LYS A 137 -25.37 6.79 -9.18
CA LYS A 137 -25.03 8.19 -9.42
C LYS A 137 -26.29 9.05 -9.59
N ILE A 138 -27.24 8.61 -10.43
CA ILE A 138 -28.51 9.33 -10.64
C ILE A 138 -29.25 9.49 -9.31
N LEU A 139 -29.34 8.43 -8.51
CA LEU A 139 -29.97 8.49 -7.19
C LEU A 139 -29.29 9.51 -6.26
N CYS A 140 -27.96 9.56 -6.24
CA CYS A 140 -27.22 10.55 -5.45
C CYS A 140 -27.48 11.98 -5.95
N ASP A 141 -27.52 12.18 -7.27
CA ASP A 141 -27.78 13.49 -7.88
C ASP A 141 -29.22 13.96 -7.53
N ASP A 142 -30.21 13.08 -7.59
CA ASP A 142 -31.61 13.36 -7.25
C ASP A 142 -31.80 13.68 -5.75
N MET A 143 -30.99 13.05 -4.88
CA MET A 143 -31.01 13.29 -3.44
C MET A 143 -30.16 14.50 -3.01
N GLY A 144 -29.47 15.16 -3.94
CA GLY A 144 -28.62 16.31 -3.64
C GLY A 144 -27.40 15.95 -2.78
N SER A 145 -26.90 14.72 -2.89
CA SER A 145 -25.81 14.21 -2.07
C SER A 145 -24.50 14.94 -2.38
N LEU A 146 -23.65 15.14 -1.36
CA LEU A 146 -22.33 15.75 -1.52
C LEU A 146 -21.39 14.91 -2.41
N HIS A 147 -21.59 13.60 -2.42
CA HIS A 147 -20.81 12.64 -3.20
C HIS A 147 -21.73 11.85 -4.13
N THR A 148 -21.34 11.73 -5.39
CA THR A 148 -22.16 11.07 -6.42
C THR A 148 -21.63 9.67 -6.77
N SER A 149 -20.61 9.19 -6.05
CA SER A 149 -20.02 7.88 -6.30
C SER A 149 -19.24 7.38 -5.09
N LEU A 150 -19.28 6.07 -4.85
CA LEU A 150 -18.45 5.42 -3.85
C LEU A 150 -17.02 5.22 -4.36
N LEU A 151 -16.06 5.29 -3.44
CA LEU A 151 -14.67 4.94 -3.68
C LEU A 151 -14.52 3.43 -3.74
N LEU A 152 -13.86 2.92 -4.79
CA LEU A 152 -13.59 1.49 -4.89
C LEU A 152 -12.56 1.08 -3.84
N HIS A 153 -12.88 0.05 -3.06
CA HIS A 153 -11.90 -0.59 -2.21
C HIS A 153 -10.92 -1.39 -3.07
N THR A 154 -9.62 -1.04 -3.02
CA THR A 154 -8.56 -1.92 -3.52
C THR A 154 -7.69 -2.33 -2.34
N GLU A 155 -7.41 -3.63 -2.24
CA GLU A 155 -6.65 -4.17 -1.10
C GLU A 155 -5.26 -3.53 -0.97
N ILE A 156 -4.71 -3.07 -2.10
CA ILE A 156 -3.35 -2.55 -2.30
C ILE A 156 -3.19 -1.11 -1.80
N ARG A 157 -4.23 -0.26 -1.87
CA ARG A 157 -4.14 1.15 -1.45
C ARG A 157 -4.85 1.36 -0.12
N TRP A 158 -4.18 1.01 0.97
CA TRP A 158 -4.73 1.04 2.33
C TRP A 158 -5.33 2.40 2.76
N LEU A 159 -4.80 3.54 2.27
CA LEU A 159 -5.38 4.89 2.50
C LEU A 159 -6.81 5.02 1.95
N SER A 160 -7.20 4.19 0.99
CA SER A 160 -8.56 4.17 0.45
C SER A 160 -9.57 3.51 1.40
N ARG A 161 -9.14 2.70 2.37
CA ARG A 161 -10.07 1.91 3.20
C ARG A 161 -10.90 2.79 4.13
N GLY A 162 -10.24 3.70 4.87
CA GLY A 162 -10.94 4.66 5.73
C GLY A 162 -11.83 5.61 4.92
N LYS A 163 -11.31 6.10 3.78
CA LYS A 163 -12.08 6.97 2.87
C LYS A 163 -13.30 6.27 2.27
N SER A 164 -13.19 4.98 1.96
CA SER A 164 -14.30 4.18 1.44
C SER A 164 -15.40 4.01 2.49
N LEU A 165 -15.03 3.79 3.75
CA LEU A 165 -15.99 3.70 4.86
C LEU A 165 -16.67 5.04 5.13
N ILE A 166 -15.92 6.14 5.14
CA ILE A 166 -16.46 7.51 5.30
C ILE A 166 -17.46 7.80 4.17
N SER A 167 -17.06 7.57 2.91
CA SER A 167 -17.92 7.79 1.76
C SER A 167 -19.17 6.92 1.77
N LEU A 168 -19.08 5.66 2.22
CA LEU A 168 -20.26 4.80 2.42
C LEU A 168 -21.20 5.37 3.49
N PHE A 169 -20.65 5.82 4.61
CA PHE A 169 -21.44 6.36 5.72
C PHE A 169 -22.14 7.68 5.37
N GLU A 170 -21.46 8.55 4.63
CA GLU A 170 -22.02 9.81 4.11
C GLU A 170 -23.17 9.54 3.14
N LEU A 171 -23.09 8.46 2.35
CA LEU A 171 -24.12 8.05 1.38
C LEU A 171 -25.04 6.93 1.90
N ARG A 172 -25.13 6.72 3.21
CA ARG A 172 -25.87 5.58 3.79
C ARG A 172 -27.35 5.54 3.38
N ASN A 173 -27.98 6.70 3.18
CA ASN A 173 -29.40 6.79 2.82
C ASN A 173 -29.61 6.32 1.37
N GLU A 174 -28.81 6.84 0.45
CA GLU A 174 -28.77 6.51 -0.98
C GLU A 174 -28.42 5.03 -1.15
N VAL A 175 -27.41 4.56 -0.43
CA VAL A 175 -27.01 3.16 -0.41
C VAL A 175 -28.17 2.28 0.09
N GLY A 176 -28.81 2.64 1.20
CA GLY A 176 -29.95 1.90 1.73
C GLY A 176 -31.11 1.79 0.73
N ILE A 177 -31.47 2.88 0.07
CA ILE A 177 -32.49 2.88 -1.00
C ILE A 177 -32.05 1.97 -2.16
N PHE A 178 -30.83 2.18 -2.66
CA PHE A 178 -30.31 1.42 -3.80
C PHE A 178 -30.25 -0.09 -3.53
N LEU A 179 -29.88 -0.50 -2.32
CA LEU A 179 -29.79 -1.92 -1.96
C LEU A 179 -31.16 -2.58 -1.81
N ARG A 180 -32.16 -1.86 -1.28
CA ARG A 180 -33.56 -2.34 -1.21
C ARG A 180 -34.16 -2.54 -2.59
N ASP A 181 -33.95 -1.59 -3.50
CA ASP A 181 -34.46 -1.67 -4.88
C ASP A 181 -33.83 -2.80 -5.71
N ASN A 182 -32.69 -3.34 -5.25
CA ASN A 182 -31.95 -4.41 -5.94
C ASN A 182 -31.93 -5.74 -5.16
N ASP A 183 -32.78 -5.90 -4.13
CA ASP A 183 -32.92 -7.12 -3.31
C ASP A 183 -31.57 -7.68 -2.81
N PHE A 184 -30.67 -6.77 -2.41
CA PHE A 184 -29.38 -7.17 -1.89
C PHE A 184 -29.52 -7.51 -0.40
N ALA A 185 -29.07 -8.71 0.00
CA ALA A 185 -29.25 -9.28 1.34
C ALA A 185 -28.74 -8.43 2.54
N LEU A 186 -28.04 -7.32 2.30
CA LEU A 186 -27.59 -6.36 3.32
C LEU A 186 -28.40 -5.05 3.33
N GLY A 187 -29.43 -4.90 2.48
CA GLY A 187 -30.24 -3.68 2.38
C GLY A 187 -31.09 -3.36 3.61
N GLU A 188 -31.36 -4.35 4.46
CA GLU A 188 -32.09 -4.19 5.73
C GLU A 188 -31.19 -3.85 6.93
N LYS A 189 -29.86 -3.98 6.78
CA LYS A 189 -28.88 -3.75 7.87
C LYS A 189 -28.32 -2.31 7.92
N LEU A 190 -28.73 -1.45 6.98
CA LEU A 190 -28.25 -0.07 6.80
C LEU A 190 -29.38 0.93 7.05
#